data_AF-A0A9D7A0H5-F1
#
_entry.id   AF-A0A9D7A0H5-F1
#
_cell.length_a   1.000
_cell.length_b   1.000
_cell.length_c   1.000
_cell.angle_alpha   90.00
_cell.angle_beta   90.00
_cell.angle_gamma   90.00
#
_symmetry.space_group_name_H-M   'P 1'
#
loop_
_entity.id
_entity.type
_entity.pdbx_description
1 polymer ?
#
loop_
_entity_poly.entity_id
_entity_poly.type
_entity_poly.pdbx_seq_one_letter_code
_entity_poly.pdbx_strand_id
1 'polypeptide(L)'
;MFDALKRPVGWILHVGDLIALALFVFIGQRNHETVNANPLLGIAQTTLPFIVPWLISAALLGAYRLDARERPARFLARSLNAWLVAITFALVFRAYLLGSATIQTMFAITATGFGGLFLLGWRLLFLLSRQSARA
;
A
#
# COMPACT_ATOMS: atom_id res chain seq x y z
N MET A 1 18.42 -15.06 -8.06
CA MET A 1 17.82 -13.96 -7.26
C MET A 1 17.30 -12.79 -8.11
N PHE A 2 17.80 -12.58 -9.35
CA PHE A 2 17.36 -11.48 -10.22
C PHE A 2 16.30 -11.83 -11.29
N ASP A 3 15.91 -13.09 -11.45
CA ASP A 3 14.92 -13.48 -12.49
C ASP A 3 13.47 -13.08 -12.17
N ALA A 4 13.18 -12.65 -10.94
CA ALA A 4 11.85 -12.16 -10.55
C ALA A 4 11.51 -10.79 -11.19
N LEU A 5 12.51 -10.02 -11.61
CA LEU A 5 12.34 -8.71 -12.24
C LEU A 5 11.95 -8.78 -13.73
N LYS A 6 12.02 -9.95 -14.36
CA LYS A 6 11.84 -10.10 -15.82
C LYS A 6 10.40 -10.36 -16.28
N ARG A 7 9.41 -10.43 -15.37
CA ARG A 7 8.00 -10.58 -15.76
C ARG A 7 7.29 -9.23 -15.70
N PRO A 8 6.73 -8.72 -16.81
CA PRO A 8 6.05 -7.40 -16.85
C PRO A 8 4.86 -7.31 -15.87
N VAL A 9 4.40 -8.43 -15.35
CA VAL A 9 3.32 -8.52 -14.39
C VAL A 9 3.72 -8.06 -12.98
N GLY A 10 5.01 -8.16 -12.63
CA GLY A 10 5.50 -7.74 -11.31
C GLY A 10 5.46 -6.22 -11.13
N TRP A 11 5.94 -5.46 -12.12
CA TRP A 11 6.00 -4.00 -12.02
C TRP A 11 4.61 -3.37 -11.95
N ILE A 12 3.61 -3.91 -12.65
CA ILE A 12 2.22 -3.43 -12.58
C ILE A 12 1.71 -3.50 -11.14
N LEU A 13 1.90 -4.65 -10.48
CA LEU A 13 1.49 -4.84 -9.09
C LEU A 13 2.15 -3.81 -8.17
N HIS A 14 3.48 -3.65 -8.29
CA HIS A 14 4.24 -2.72 -7.46
C HIS A 14 3.84 -1.26 -7.68
N VAL A 15 3.79 -0.81 -8.93
CA VAL A 15 3.41 0.58 -9.27
C VAL A 15 1.98 0.87 -8.84
N GLY A 16 1.06 -0.07 -9.05
CA GLY A 16 -0.32 0.11 -8.61
C GLY A 16 -0.49 0.11 -7.09
N ASP A 17 0.33 -0.62 -6.33
CA ASP A 17 0.35 -0.48 -4.86
C ASP A 17 0.73 0.95 -4.44
N LEU A 18 1.76 1.53 -5.10
CA LEU A 18 2.18 2.92 -4.83
C LEU A 18 1.10 3.94 -5.19
N ILE A 19 0.45 3.75 -6.34
CA ILE A 19 -0.67 4.59 -6.78
C ILE A 19 -1.84 4.48 -5.81
N ALA A 20 -2.20 3.28 -5.36
CA ALA A 20 -3.30 3.07 -4.41
C ALA A 20 -3.06 3.81 -3.08
N LEU A 21 -1.85 3.74 -2.54
CA LEU A 21 -1.48 4.46 -1.32
C LEU A 21 -1.45 5.99 -1.54
N ALA A 22 -0.95 6.46 -2.69
CA ALA A 22 -0.97 7.87 -3.04
C ALA A 22 -2.40 8.40 -3.21
N LEU A 23 -3.30 7.63 -3.82
CA LEU A 23 -4.71 7.99 -3.98
C LEU A 23 -5.44 8.07 -2.64
N PHE A 24 -5.21 7.12 -1.73
CA PHE A 24 -5.72 7.19 -0.36
C PHE A 24 -5.32 8.52 0.31
N VAL A 25 -4.03 8.86 0.25
CA VAL A 25 -3.51 10.12 0.82
C VAL A 25 -4.11 11.34 0.15
N PHE A 26 -4.16 11.38 -1.17
CA PHE A 26 -4.70 12.50 -1.93
C PHE A 26 -6.18 12.77 -1.59
N ILE A 27 -7.00 11.71 -1.58
CA ILE A 27 -8.42 11.83 -1.25
C ILE A 27 -8.59 12.25 0.22
N GLY A 28 -7.80 11.69 1.14
CA GLY A 28 -7.79 12.11 2.54
C GLY A 28 -7.44 13.60 2.70
N GLN A 29 -6.39 14.07 2.02
CA GLN A 29 -5.98 15.48 2.07
C GLN A 29 -7.06 16.41 1.53
N ARG A 30 -7.73 16.02 0.43
CA ARG A 30 -8.87 16.74 -0.13
C ARG A 30 -10.03 16.83 0.86
N ASN A 31 -10.41 15.71 1.48
CA ASN A 31 -11.53 15.65 2.42
C ASN A 31 -11.26 16.43 3.72
N HIS A 32 -9.99 16.53 4.13
CA HIS A 32 -9.58 17.29 5.31
C HIS A 32 -9.13 18.72 5.00
N GLU A 33 -9.26 19.18 3.74
CA GLU A 33 -8.84 20.52 3.30
C GLU A 33 -7.37 20.84 3.63
N THR A 34 -6.50 19.82 3.60
CA THR A 34 -5.06 19.93 3.93
C THR A 34 -4.16 19.93 2.69
N VAL A 35 -4.75 20.10 1.49
CA VAL A 35 -3.98 20.25 0.26
C VAL A 35 -3.16 21.55 0.34
N ASN A 36 -1.84 21.41 0.27
CA ASN A 36 -0.90 22.51 0.34
C ASN A 36 -0.68 23.18 -1.02
N ALA A 37 0.05 24.30 -1.04
CA ALA A 37 0.37 25.05 -2.27
C ALA A 37 1.16 24.21 -3.30
N ASN A 38 1.86 23.16 -2.86
CA ASN A 38 2.47 22.15 -3.72
C ASN A 38 1.85 20.76 -3.44
N PRO A 39 0.72 20.43 -4.10
CA PRO A 39 -0.02 19.20 -3.83
C PRO A 39 0.82 17.93 -3.99
N LEU A 40 1.71 17.89 -4.98
CA LEU A 40 2.56 16.72 -5.23
C LEU A 40 3.53 16.48 -4.08
N LEU A 41 4.14 17.54 -3.55
CA LEU A 41 5.01 17.44 -2.39
C LEU A 41 4.22 17.02 -1.14
N GLY A 42 3.02 17.56 -0.94
CA GLY A 42 2.16 17.20 0.19
C GLY A 42 1.75 15.73 0.19
N ILE A 43 1.39 15.20 -0.98
CA ILE A 43 1.11 13.77 -1.17
C ILE A 43 2.38 12.97 -0.85
N ALA A 44 3.51 13.30 -1.48
CA ALA A 44 4.76 12.56 -1.30
C ALA A 44 5.19 12.50 0.17
N GLN A 45 5.18 13.63 0.88
CA GLN A 45 5.52 13.71 2.31
C GLN A 45 4.62 12.84 3.18
N THR A 46 3.34 12.74 2.84
CA THR A 46 2.38 11.93 3.61
C THR A 46 2.44 10.46 3.22
N THR A 47 2.67 10.12 1.95
CA THR A 47 2.67 8.73 1.46
C THR A 47 4.00 8.00 1.71
N LEU A 48 5.15 8.69 1.64
CA LEU A 48 6.47 8.06 1.81
C LEU A 48 6.64 7.23 3.10
N PRO A 49 6.16 7.69 4.28
CA PRO A 49 6.20 6.90 5.51
C PRO A 49 5.44 5.57 5.44
N PHE A 50 4.51 5.41 4.50
CA PHE A 50 3.76 4.16 4.27
C PHE A 50 4.44 3.26 3.24
N ILE A 51 5.07 3.85 2.22
CA ILE A 51 5.70 3.10 1.13
C ILE A 51 6.83 2.23 1.66
N VAL A 52 7.76 2.80 2.44
CA VAL A 52 8.95 2.05 2.88
C VAL A 52 8.58 0.83 3.73
N PRO A 53 7.76 0.95 4.79
CA PRO A 53 7.32 -0.21 5.58
C PRO A 53 6.47 -1.19 4.77
N TRP A 54 5.67 -0.71 3.82
CA TRP A 54 4.90 -1.57 2.93
C TRP A 54 5.80 -2.46 2.08
N LEU A 55 6.75 -1.87 1.35
CA LEU A 55 7.64 -2.63 0.45
C LEU A 55 8.42 -3.70 1.23
N ILE A 56 8.94 -3.35 2.41
CA ILE A 56 9.67 -4.27 3.28
C ILE A 56 8.76 -5.39 3.79
N SER A 57 7.61 -5.05 4.39
CA SER A 57 6.70 -6.05 4.97
C SER A 57 6.12 -6.96 3.90
N ALA A 58 5.74 -6.41 2.75
CA ALA A 58 5.22 -7.15 1.62
C ALA A 58 6.26 -8.11 1.02
N ALA A 59 7.54 -7.72 0.96
CA ALA A 59 8.61 -8.62 0.54
C ALA A 59 8.82 -9.75 1.56
N LEU A 60 9.00 -9.43 2.84
CA LEU A 60 9.29 -10.40 3.90
C LEU A 60 8.15 -11.40 4.11
N LEU A 61 6.91 -10.92 4.09
CA LEU A 61 5.73 -11.76 4.28
C LEU A 61 5.26 -12.40 2.97
N GLY A 62 5.98 -12.19 1.87
CA GLY A 62 5.72 -12.83 0.58
C GLY A 62 4.50 -12.31 -0.15
N ALA A 63 3.97 -11.13 0.20
CA ALA A 63 2.82 -10.51 -0.45
C ALA A 63 3.06 -10.19 -1.94
N TYR A 64 4.31 -10.22 -2.43
CA TYR A 64 4.63 -10.13 -3.86
C TYR A 64 4.75 -11.49 -4.58
N ARG A 65 4.66 -12.60 -3.85
CA ARG A 65 4.64 -13.93 -4.46
C ARG A 65 3.33 -14.10 -5.21
N LEU A 66 3.41 -14.44 -6.50
CA LEU A 66 2.27 -14.71 -7.35
C LEU A 66 2.40 -16.15 -7.86
N ASP A 67 1.74 -17.09 -7.19
CA ASP A 67 1.68 -18.48 -7.62
C ASP A 67 0.43 -18.69 -8.49
N ALA A 68 0.61 -19.26 -9.68
CA ALA A 68 -0.48 -19.51 -10.61
C ALA A 68 -1.53 -20.50 -10.08
N ARG A 69 -1.16 -21.34 -9.09
CA ARG A 69 -2.05 -22.33 -8.47
C ARG A 69 -2.64 -21.84 -7.13
N GLU A 70 -2.23 -20.67 -6.65
CA GLU A 70 -2.71 -20.13 -5.37
C GLU A 70 -4.14 -19.56 -5.49
N ARG A 71 -4.97 -19.85 -4.49
CA ARG A 71 -6.33 -19.28 -4.40
C ARG A 71 -6.25 -17.76 -4.21
N PRO A 72 -7.06 -16.94 -4.92
CA PRO A 72 -7.10 -15.48 -4.77
C PRO A 72 -7.20 -15.01 -3.31
N ALA A 73 -8.05 -15.65 -2.51
CA ALA A 73 -8.22 -15.34 -1.10
C ALA A 73 -6.92 -15.48 -0.28
N ARG A 74 -6.06 -16.45 -0.61
CA ARG A 74 -4.78 -16.66 0.09
C ARG A 74 -3.79 -15.54 -0.21
N PHE A 75 -3.74 -15.09 -1.47
CA PHE A 75 -2.94 -13.93 -1.87
C PHE A 75 -3.40 -12.66 -1.14
N LEU A 76 -4.72 -12.40 -1.11
CA LEU A 76 -5.28 -11.23 -0.42
C LEU A 76 -5.08 -11.30 1.10
N ALA A 77 -5.25 -12.46 1.72
CA ALA A 77 -4.98 -12.64 3.15
C ALA A 77 -3.51 -12.37 3.51
N ARG A 78 -2.56 -12.84 2.70
CA ARG A 78 -1.13 -12.53 2.86
C ARG A 78 -0.85 -11.04 2.66
N SER A 79 -1.53 -10.41 1.71
CA SER A 79 -1.43 -8.97 1.46
C SER A 79 -1.95 -8.16 2.64
N LEU A 80 -3.08 -8.57 3.23
CA LEU A 80 -3.67 -7.95 4.41
C LEU A 80 -2.73 -8.09 5.62
N ASN A 81 -2.19 -9.29 5.88
CA ASN A 81 -1.23 -9.48 6.96
C ASN A 81 0.03 -8.61 6.78
N ALA A 82 0.53 -8.51 5.54
CA ALA A 82 1.64 -7.61 5.24
C ALA A 82 1.29 -6.14 5.45
N TRP A 83 0.05 -5.74 5.14
CA TRP A 83 -0.43 -4.39 5.37
C TRP A 83 -0.52 -4.06 6.86
N LEU A 84 -1.05 -4.98 7.68
CA LEU A 84 -1.17 -4.79 9.13
C LEU A 84 0.20 -4.64 9.81
N VAL A 85 1.20 -5.37 9.34
CA VAL A 85 2.58 -5.19 9.80
C VAL A 85 3.14 -3.85 9.31
N ALA A 86 2.99 -3.55 8.03
CA ALA A 86 3.49 -2.31 7.42
C ALA A 86 2.90 -1.06 8.08
N ILE A 87 1.58 -1.00 8.29
CA ILE A 87 0.90 0.18 8.84
C ILE A 87 1.35 0.45 10.27
N THR A 88 1.63 -0.59 11.06
CA THR A 88 2.15 -0.44 12.43
C THR A 88 3.48 0.30 12.39
N PHE A 89 4.43 -0.14 11.55
CA PHE A 89 5.71 0.54 11.39
C PHE A 89 5.58 1.91 10.73
N ALA A 90 4.66 2.08 9.77
CA ALA A 90 4.43 3.34 9.08
C ALA A 90 3.93 4.44 10.03
N LEU A 91 3.02 4.10 10.96
CA LEU A 91 2.51 5.06 11.94
C LEU A 91 3.61 5.52 12.90
N VAL A 92 4.44 4.59 13.38
CA VAL A 92 5.60 4.92 14.24
C VAL A 92 6.61 5.77 13.47
N PHE A 93 6.96 5.35 12.26
CA PHE A 93 7.94 6.06 11.43
C PHE A 93 7.45 7.47 11.07
N ARG A 94 6.16 7.61 10.74
CA ARG A 94 5.55 8.92 10.49
C ARG A 94 5.58 9.81 11.74
N ALA A 95 5.23 9.28 12.92
CA ALA A 95 5.28 10.05 14.16
C ALA A 95 6.71 10.54 14.45
N TYR A 96 7.71 9.67 14.25
CA TYR A 96 9.12 10.04 14.36
C TYR A 96 9.52 11.17 13.40
N LEU A 97 9.16 11.07 12.11
CA LEU A 97 9.48 12.10 11.11
C LEU A 97 8.81 13.46 11.40
N LEU A 98 7.65 13.44 12.08
CA LEU A 98 6.94 14.65 12.50
C LEU A 98 7.40 15.19 13.86
N GLY A 99 8.34 14.53 14.54
CA GLY A 99 8.71 14.88 15.91
C GLY A 99 7.55 14.76 16.90
N SER A 100 6.56 13.91 16.61
CA SER A 100 5.36 13.77 17.42
C SER A 100 5.53 12.66 18.47
N ALA A 101 5.24 12.98 19.73
CA ALA A 101 5.27 12.02 20.84
C ALA A 101 4.08 11.04 20.83
N THR A 102 3.05 11.28 20.00
CA THR A 102 1.82 10.49 19.98
C THR A 102 1.42 10.10 18.56
N ILE A 103 0.74 8.97 18.42
CA ILE A 103 0.10 8.55 17.18
C ILE A 103 -1.37 8.97 17.27
N GLN A 104 -1.84 9.79 16.33
CA GLN A 104 -3.23 10.25 16.31
C GLN A 104 -4.17 9.07 16.03
N THR A 105 -5.03 8.73 17.00
CA THR A 105 -5.89 7.54 16.95
C THR A 105 -6.78 7.48 15.72
N MET A 106 -7.46 8.59 15.38
CA MET A 106 -8.35 8.61 14.22
C MET A 106 -7.60 8.44 12.91
N PHE A 107 -6.41 9.05 12.79
CA PHE A 107 -5.53 8.83 11.65
C PHE A 107 -5.06 7.38 11.57
N ALA A 108 -4.71 6.75 12.69
CA ALA A 108 -4.30 5.35 12.72
C ALA A 108 -5.42 4.41 12.24
N ILE A 109 -6.65 4.63 12.71
CA ILE A 109 -7.83 3.84 12.30
C ILE A 109 -8.11 4.04 10.81
N THR A 110 -8.19 5.29 10.34
CA THR A 110 -8.53 5.57 8.94
C THR A 110 -7.42 5.14 7.99
N ALA A 111 -6.16 5.34 8.35
CA ALA A 111 -5.04 4.86 7.55
C ALA A 111 -5.04 3.33 7.48
N THR A 112 -5.23 2.63 8.60
CA THR A 112 -5.31 1.16 8.60
C THR A 112 -6.46 0.65 7.73
N GLY A 113 -7.66 1.20 7.92
CA GLY A 113 -8.86 0.78 7.20
C GLY A 113 -8.86 1.18 5.72
N PHE A 114 -8.84 2.48 5.44
CA PHE A 114 -8.92 2.98 4.06
C PHE A 114 -7.64 2.75 3.27
N GLY A 115 -6.46 2.91 3.88
CA GLY A 115 -5.20 2.55 3.21
C GLY A 115 -5.18 1.07 2.82
N GLY A 116 -5.67 0.20 3.71
CA GLY A 116 -5.85 -1.23 3.43
C GLY A 116 -6.88 -1.50 2.34
N LEU A 117 -8.02 -0.81 2.35
CA LEU A 117 -9.06 -0.93 1.32
C LEU A 117 -8.54 -0.55 -0.07
N PHE A 118 -7.82 0.58 -0.20
CA PHE A 118 -7.24 1.00 -1.46
C PHE A 118 -6.21 -0.01 -1.98
N LEU A 119 -5.32 -0.45 -1.09
CA LEU A 119 -4.25 -1.39 -1.44
C LEU A 119 -4.80 -2.77 -1.83
N LEU A 120 -5.70 -3.34 -1.03
CA LEU A 120 -6.33 -4.63 -1.32
C LEU A 120 -7.30 -4.55 -2.50
N GLY A 121 -8.00 -3.41 -2.66
CA GLY A 121 -8.86 -3.15 -3.81
C GLY A 121 -8.06 -3.17 -5.11
N TRP A 122 -6.93 -2.46 -5.17
CA TRP A 122 -6.01 -2.56 -6.30
C TRP A 122 -5.57 -3.99 -6.57
N ARG A 123 -5.15 -4.72 -5.53
CA ARG A 123 -4.69 -6.10 -5.64
C ARG A 123 -5.77 -7.05 -6.14
N LEU A 124 -7.02 -6.83 -5.76
CA LEU A 124 -8.17 -7.55 -6.29
C LEU A 124 -8.38 -7.24 -7.77
N LEU A 125 -8.38 -5.96 -8.17
CA LEU A 125 -8.49 -5.55 -9.58
C LEU A 125 -7.39 -6.16 -10.44
N PHE A 126 -6.15 -6.17 -9.93
CA PHE A 126 -5.02 -6.82 -10.58
C PHE A 126 -5.23 -8.34 -10.74
N LEU A 127 -5.81 -9.03 -9.75
CA LEU A 127 -6.12 -10.45 -9.89
C LEU A 127 -7.21 -10.70 -10.93
N LEU A 128 -8.25 -9.86 -10.96
CA LEU A 128 -9.36 -9.97 -11.90
C LEU A 128 -8.89 -9.75 -13.35
N SER A 129 -8.08 -8.72 -13.59
CA SER A 129 -7.54 -8.45 -14.94
C SER A 129 -6.68 -9.61 -15.46
N ARG A 130 -5.99 -10.33 -14.58
CA ARG A 130 -5.20 -11.51 -14.93
C ARG A 130 -6.04 -12.76 -15.19
N GLN A 131 -7.23 -12.87 -14.61
CA GLN A 131 -8.15 -13.97 -14.91
C GLN A 131 -8.80 -13.76 -16.27
N SER A 132 -9.23 -12.54 -16.58
CA SER A 132 -9.81 -12.19 -17.88
C SER A 132 -8.82 -12.40 -19.05
N ALA A 133 -7.52 -12.22 -18.82
CA ALA A 133 -6.50 -12.47 -19.84
C ALA A 133 -6.14 -13.96 -20.05
N ARG A 134 -6.69 -14.87 -19.23
CA ARG A 134 -6.44 -16.33 -19.30
C ARG A 134 -7.63 -17.13 -19.82
N ALA A 135 -8.82 -16.51 -19.86
CA ALA A 135 -10.04 -17.06 -20.43
C ALA A 135 -10.05 -16.81 -21.94
#